data_AF-A0A358NDM1-F1
#
_entry.id   AF-A0A358NDM1-F1
#
_cell.length_a   1.000
_cell.length_b   1.000
_cell.length_c   1.000
_cell.angle_alpha   90.00
_cell.angle_beta   90.00
_cell.angle_gamma   90.00
#
_symmetry.space_group_name_H-M   'P 1'
#
loop_
_entity.id
_entity.type
_entity.pdbx_description
1 polymer ?
#
loop_
_entity_poly.entity_id
_entity_poly.type
_entity_poly.pdbx_seq_one_letter_code
_entity_poly.pdbx_strand_id
1 'polypeptide(L)'
;MGSARDVIRVWCDRLDSWFLPGAAIDFDSERRDPVLSQRPALCVLGDHGVETVPTLSLSDRFVVELDNDVTRSILRNACSFTVVVSSRWGHDPQCHWDFGQLLMRSASEAYCRGAVLLVADGSAVEPWARHASKLTGAKLLRVGFGEQNHQQRPHVWVRFPDGTDISRDEGIITIADRIDAVHVRRGGRIEACLKRRLKPTSERCFSSCDVRVGVAGKPDSVASRLIEAGAVGWFVSQATDLRELVGDQEQDDGTHQNETGCQRVSVPSILPGLCTTRDWLNEPDRWLVHCTRATKGPWPGETLAEYRDIILTQNHWHANRTALDALCRIIQSGELTSSAILSSRRYPVVCWSAVPLLDLLQQRCFRPHVQRWDYEPYGVAVRVRAIRELGGRPVIYGQSGDADKLPVSERFRHQTVGRTIDWRAEKEWRLADSLSLVSLKPRDVRIFALDSGSARSRLVNLPWKVTMLKHLSKRTLKKTGSDGLSEIWKAV
;
A
#
# COMPACT_ATOMS: atom_id res chain seq x y z
N MET A 1 9.14 29.01 24.95
CA MET A 1 7.70 29.14 25.23
C MET A 1 7.46 28.53 26.60
N GLY A 2 6.94 29.27 27.58
CA GLY A 2 6.93 28.84 28.99
C GLY A 2 5.70 28.02 29.39
N SER A 3 4.62 28.08 28.60
CA SER A 3 3.35 27.40 28.88
C SER A 3 2.69 26.86 27.61
N ALA A 4 1.78 25.89 27.78
CA ALA A 4 0.92 25.43 26.69
C ALA A 4 0.05 26.57 26.11
N ARG A 5 -0.32 27.55 26.95
CA ARG A 5 -1.06 28.75 26.53
C ARG A 5 -0.23 29.62 25.57
N ASP A 6 1.08 29.72 25.78
CA ASP A 6 1.96 30.47 24.87
C ASP A 6 2.06 29.80 23.50
N VAL A 7 2.16 28.46 23.47
CA VAL A 7 2.15 27.68 22.22
C VAL A 7 0.85 27.90 21.47
N ILE A 8 -0.28 27.74 22.16
CA ILE A 8 -1.61 27.93 21.57
C ILE A 8 -1.75 29.36 21.05
N ARG A 9 -1.32 30.38 21.81
CA ARG A 9 -1.32 31.77 21.34
C ARG A 9 -0.54 31.93 20.04
N VAL A 10 0.66 31.36 19.93
CA VAL A 10 1.45 31.43 18.68
C VAL A 10 0.75 30.73 17.52
N TRP A 11 0.08 29.60 17.78
CA TRP A 11 -0.75 28.95 16.75
C TRP A 11 -1.94 29.82 16.37
N CYS A 12 -2.57 30.48 17.33
CA CYS A 12 -3.63 31.44 17.07
C CYS A 12 -3.14 32.58 16.19
N ASP A 13 -2.03 33.23 16.57
CA ASP A 13 -1.45 34.33 15.83
C ASP A 13 -1.16 33.93 14.38
N ARG A 14 -0.65 32.71 14.15
CA ARG A 14 -0.39 32.15 12.80
C ARG A 14 -1.68 31.93 12.00
N LEU A 15 -2.72 31.40 12.63
CA LEU A 15 -4.03 31.17 12.01
C LEU A 15 -4.76 32.48 11.71
N ASP A 16 -4.75 33.46 12.61
CA ASP A 16 -5.31 34.80 12.36
C ASP A 16 -4.59 35.50 11.21
N SER A 17 -3.26 35.31 11.16
CA SER A 17 -2.40 35.77 10.07
C SER A 17 -2.86 35.30 8.68
N TRP A 18 -3.51 34.14 8.61
CA TRP A 18 -4.00 33.53 7.38
C TRP A 18 -5.27 34.21 6.85
N PHE A 19 -6.11 34.76 7.74
CA PHE A 19 -7.36 35.43 7.38
C PHE A 19 -7.19 36.90 6.99
N LEU A 20 -5.98 37.46 7.06
CA LEU A 20 -5.80 38.87 6.69
C LEU A 20 -5.97 39.07 5.17
N PRO A 21 -6.58 40.18 4.71
CA PRO A 21 -7.06 40.37 3.33
C PRO A 21 -6.03 40.37 2.19
N GLY A 22 -4.76 40.01 2.43
CA GLY A 22 -3.74 39.87 1.39
C GLY A 22 -3.57 38.44 0.82
N ALA A 23 -4.29 37.44 1.34
CA ALA A 23 -4.12 36.03 0.99
C ALA A 23 -5.18 35.46 0.05
N ALA A 24 -6.22 36.23 -0.30
CA ALA A 24 -7.27 35.82 -1.22
C ALA A 24 -6.76 35.92 -2.67
N ILE A 25 -6.38 34.77 -3.24
CA ILE A 25 -6.23 34.60 -4.69
C ILE A 25 -7.44 33.82 -5.15
N ASP A 26 -8.07 34.33 -6.21
CA ASP A 26 -9.16 33.67 -6.93
C ASP A 26 -8.84 32.20 -7.14
N PHE A 27 -9.63 31.34 -6.48
CA PHE A 27 -9.78 29.98 -6.93
C PHE A 27 -10.71 30.03 -8.13
N ASP A 28 -10.18 29.76 -9.32
CA ASP A 28 -10.99 29.45 -10.51
C ASP A 28 -11.94 28.29 -10.15
N SER A 29 -13.17 28.65 -9.78
CA SER A 29 -14.26 27.72 -9.56
C SER A 29 -15.07 27.60 -10.85
N GLU A 30 -14.59 26.79 -11.78
CA GLU A 30 -15.52 26.23 -12.75
C GLU A 30 -16.43 25.21 -12.05
N ARG A 31 -17.73 25.56 -12.06
CA ARG A 31 -18.92 24.76 -11.74
C ARG A 31 -19.17 24.46 -10.26
N ARG A 32 -20.13 25.22 -9.71
CA ARG A 32 -21.27 24.70 -8.94
C ARG A 32 -22.39 25.74 -8.89
N ASP A 33 -23.58 25.36 -9.32
CA ASP A 33 -24.83 26.12 -9.17
C ASP A 33 -25.23 26.24 -7.69
N PRO A 34 -25.78 27.38 -7.24
CA PRO A 34 -26.24 27.53 -5.87
C PRO A 34 -27.67 27.03 -5.72
N VAL A 35 -27.87 26.01 -4.86
CA VAL A 35 -29.19 25.68 -4.32
C VAL A 35 -29.36 26.42 -2.99
N LEU A 36 -30.25 27.40 -2.99
CA LEU A 36 -30.75 28.10 -1.81
C LEU A 36 -31.59 27.15 -0.95
N SER A 37 -31.21 26.94 0.31
CA SER A 37 -32.09 26.38 1.32
C SER A 37 -31.98 27.21 2.60
N GLN A 38 -33.08 27.89 2.92
CA GLN A 38 -33.29 28.62 4.16
C GLN A 38 -33.34 27.64 5.35
N ARG A 39 -32.76 28.03 6.49
CA ARG A 39 -32.96 27.37 7.78
C ARG A 39 -33.65 28.33 8.75
N PRO A 40 -34.62 27.89 9.56
CA PRO A 40 -35.13 28.67 10.67
C PRO A 40 -34.31 28.44 11.94
N ALA A 41 -34.20 29.50 12.74
CA ALA A 41 -33.60 29.50 14.06
C ALA A 41 -34.51 28.76 15.07
N LEU A 42 -33.91 27.95 15.96
CA LEU A 42 -34.57 27.48 17.18
C LEU A 42 -33.51 27.23 18.26
N CYS A 43 -33.59 28.05 19.31
CA CYS A 43 -32.91 27.84 20.59
C CYS A 43 -33.61 26.74 21.38
N VAL A 44 -32.86 25.80 21.97
CA VAL A 44 -33.31 25.01 23.12
C VAL A 44 -32.13 24.77 24.07
N LEU A 45 -32.34 25.13 25.34
CA LEU A 45 -31.52 24.84 26.52
C LEU A 45 -31.57 23.35 26.88
N GLY A 46 -30.44 22.79 27.28
CA GLY A 46 -30.34 21.45 27.84
C GLY A 46 -29.11 21.30 28.71
N ASP A 47 -29.33 21.38 30.01
CA ASP A 47 -28.38 21.26 31.10
C ASP A 47 -28.08 19.78 31.40
N HIS A 48 -26.84 19.34 31.19
CA HIS A 48 -26.31 18.08 31.71
C HIS A 48 -24.84 18.27 32.08
N GLY A 49 -24.51 17.96 33.34
CA GLY A 49 -23.16 18.00 33.88
C GLY A 49 -22.23 17.06 33.12
N VAL A 50 -21.35 17.66 32.34
CA VAL A 50 -20.23 17.02 31.66
C VAL A 50 -18.96 17.64 32.24
N GLU A 51 -17.99 16.80 32.62
CA GLU A 51 -16.66 17.25 33.02
C GLU A 51 -16.16 18.31 32.04
N THR A 52 -15.99 19.53 32.54
CA THR A 52 -15.62 20.69 31.72
C THR A 52 -14.23 20.48 31.14
N VAL A 53 -14.19 20.08 29.87
CA VAL A 53 -12.95 20.01 29.09
C VAL A 53 -12.33 21.40 29.08
N PRO A 54 -11.03 21.54 29.40
CA PRO A 54 -10.39 22.84 29.46
C PRO A 54 -10.39 23.49 28.06
N THR A 55 -11.21 24.51 27.92
CA THR A 55 -11.38 25.29 26.69
C THR A 55 -10.53 26.55 26.79
N LEU A 56 -9.66 26.79 25.81
CA LEU A 56 -8.87 28.01 25.72
C LEU A 56 -9.33 28.81 24.48
N SER A 57 -10.07 29.89 24.72
CA SER A 57 -10.38 30.90 23.71
C SER A 57 -9.37 32.05 23.84
N LEU A 58 -8.70 32.38 22.73
CA LEU A 58 -7.71 33.46 22.65
C LEU A 58 -7.96 34.42 21.47
N SER A 59 -8.82 34.03 20.53
CA SER A 59 -9.31 34.81 19.40
C SER A 59 -10.81 34.53 19.28
N ASP A 60 -11.61 35.53 18.92
CA ASP A 60 -13.05 35.35 18.70
C ASP A 60 -13.34 34.38 17.53
N ARG A 61 -12.34 34.16 16.66
CA ARG A 61 -12.50 33.39 15.41
C ARG A 61 -12.31 31.89 15.56
N PHE A 62 -11.60 31.43 16.59
CA PHE A 62 -11.40 29.99 16.80
C PHE A 62 -11.07 29.60 18.23
N VAL A 63 -11.45 28.37 18.57
CA VAL A 63 -11.29 27.77 19.89
C VAL A 63 -10.37 26.56 19.78
N VAL A 64 -9.35 26.51 20.64
CA VAL A 64 -8.45 25.36 20.74
C VAL A 64 -8.78 24.55 21.98
N GLU A 65 -9.20 23.31 21.77
CA GLU A 65 -9.51 22.34 22.81
C GLU A 65 -8.40 21.29 22.88
N LEU A 66 -8.03 20.89 24.10
CA LEU A 66 -7.08 19.81 24.37
C LEU A 66 -7.84 18.61 24.95
N ASP A 67 -7.46 17.39 24.58
CA ASP A 67 -8.16 16.19 25.04
C ASP A 67 -7.94 15.91 26.54
N ASN A 68 -6.73 16.14 27.06
CA ASN A 68 -6.31 15.82 28.43
C ASN A 68 -5.03 16.58 28.85
N ASP A 69 -4.63 16.40 30.12
CA ASP A 69 -3.42 17.01 30.69
C ASP A 69 -2.10 16.47 30.13
N VAL A 70 -2.10 15.24 29.58
CA VAL A 70 -0.91 14.68 28.91
C VAL A 70 -0.61 15.49 27.66
N THR A 71 -1.62 15.81 26.84
CA THR A 71 -1.48 16.69 25.68
C THR A 71 -0.98 18.07 26.08
N ARG A 72 -1.53 18.65 27.15
CA ARG A 72 -1.05 19.94 27.68
C ARG A 72 0.42 19.89 28.11
N SER A 73 0.84 18.81 28.76
CA SER A 73 2.24 18.59 29.15
C SER A 73 3.16 18.44 27.93
N ILE A 74 2.72 17.73 26.89
CA ILE A 74 3.45 17.60 25.62
C ILE A 74 3.67 18.98 24.98
N LEU A 75 2.62 19.80 24.89
CA LEU A 75 2.71 21.15 24.33
C LEU A 75 3.67 22.05 25.13
N ARG A 76 3.59 22.02 26.46
CA ARG A 76 4.46 22.81 27.34
C ARG A 76 5.94 22.46 27.16
N ASN A 77 6.24 21.18 26.98
CA ASN A 77 7.61 20.68 26.93
C ASN A 77 8.17 20.58 25.49
N ALA A 78 7.42 21.03 24.48
CA ALA A 78 7.84 20.96 23.09
C ALA A 78 8.89 22.03 22.77
N CYS A 79 10.02 21.64 22.16
CA CYS A 79 11.01 22.59 21.66
C CYS A 79 10.56 23.25 20.35
N SER A 80 9.87 22.49 19.49
CA SER A 80 9.31 22.93 18.21
C SER A 80 8.25 21.93 17.73
N PHE A 81 7.51 22.31 16.69
CA PHE A 81 6.46 21.52 16.07
C PHE A 81 6.79 21.24 14.61
N THR A 82 7.00 19.97 14.29
CA THR A 82 7.22 19.49 12.92
C THR A 82 5.96 18.80 12.43
N VAL A 83 5.33 19.31 11.38
CA VAL A 83 4.21 18.61 10.75
C VAL A 83 4.71 17.67 9.67
N VAL A 84 4.18 16.45 9.64
CA VAL A 84 4.33 15.56 8.48
C VAL A 84 3.06 15.62 7.65
N VAL A 85 3.22 15.98 6.37
CA VAL A 85 2.11 16.00 5.41
C VAL A 85 2.41 15.09 4.23
N SER A 86 1.35 14.51 3.66
CA SER A 86 1.48 13.73 2.44
C SER A 86 0.16 13.69 1.70
N SER A 87 0.26 13.72 0.36
CA SER A 87 -0.84 13.33 -0.52
C SER A 87 -1.20 11.85 -0.31
N ARG A 88 -2.21 11.34 -1.02
CA ARG A 88 -2.57 9.92 -0.89
C ARG A 88 -1.37 9.03 -1.19
N TRP A 89 -1.06 8.11 -0.29
CA TRP A 89 0.05 7.15 -0.43
C TRP A 89 -0.25 6.10 -1.51
N GLY A 90 -1.53 5.87 -1.79
CA GLY A 90 -1.99 4.89 -2.77
C GLY A 90 -2.05 3.49 -2.17
N HIS A 91 -1.78 2.51 -3.02
CA HIS A 91 -1.81 1.08 -2.67
C HIS A 91 -0.55 0.36 -3.17
N ASP A 92 0.50 1.12 -3.50
CA ASP A 92 1.75 0.54 -3.98
C ASP A 92 2.71 0.40 -2.80
N PRO A 93 3.07 -0.84 -2.39
CA PRO A 93 3.99 -1.07 -1.29
C PRO A 93 5.36 -0.41 -1.50
N GLN A 94 5.86 -0.32 -2.74
CA GLN A 94 7.15 0.32 -3.00
C GLN A 94 7.08 1.81 -2.66
N CYS A 95 5.99 2.44 -3.05
CA CYS A 95 5.72 3.83 -2.69
C CYS A 95 5.56 4.01 -1.18
N HIS A 96 4.90 3.06 -0.51
CA HIS A 96 4.80 3.11 0.95
C HIS A 96 6.18 3.03 1.62
N TRP A 97 7.09 2.22 1.07
CA TRP A 97 8.46 2.14 1.56
C TRP A 97 9.22 3.45 1.34
N ASP A 98 9.23 3.98 0.11
CA ASP A 98 9.91 5.25 -0.22
C ASP A 98 9.44 6.39 0.69
N PHE A 99 8.12 6.52 0.86
CA PHE A 99 7.50 7.52 1.72
C PHE A 99 7.77 7.23 3.20
N GLY A 100 7.78 5.95 3.56
CA GLY A 100 8.10 5.44 4.88
C GLY A 100 9.50 5.86 5.35
N GLN A 101 10.50 5.81 4.46
CA GLN A 101 11.87 6.21 4.81
C GLN A 101 11.96 7.70 5.18
N LEU A 102 11.31 8.57 4.41
CA LEU A 102 11.24 10.01 4.72
C LEU A 102 10.49 10.27 6.03
N LEU A 103 9.39 9.55 6.25
CA LEU A 103 8.61 9.64 7.48
C LEU A 103 9.43 9.19 8.71
N MET A 104 10.12 8.06 8.62
CA MET A 104 10.97 7.55 9.71
C MET A 104 12.10 8.53 10.03
N ARG A 105 12.71 9.13 9.01
CA ARG A 105 13.72 10.18 9.20
C ARG A 105 13.15 11.41 9.91
N SER A 106 11.97 11.88 9.49
CA SER A 106 11.26 12.98 10.15
C SER A 106 11.01 12.66 11.63
N ALA A 107 10.51 11.47 11.90
CA ALA A 107 10.16 11.05 13.25
C ALA A 107 11.39 10.91 14.15
N SER A 108 12.46 10.29 13.66
CA SER A 108 13.72 10.18 14.40
C SER A 108 14.35 11.55 14.67
N GLU A 109 14.33 12.46 13.69
CA GLU A 109 14.84 13.82 13.87
C GLU A 109 14.02 14.60 14.89
N ALA A 110 12.68 14.45 14.87
CA ALA A 110 11.81 15.07 15.87
C ALA A 110 12.11 14.57 17.28
N TYR A 111 12.31 13.25 17.45
CA TYR A 111 12.73 12.66 18.71
C TYR A 111 14.07 13.26 19.20
N CYS A 112 15.11 13.24 18.36
CA CYS A 112 16.44 13.75 18.71
C CYS A 112 16.44 15.24 19.07
N ARG A 113 15.56 16.04 18.45
CA ARG A 113 15.47 17.49 18.68
C ARG A 113 14.49 17.88 19.81
N GLY A 114 13.83 16.91 20.45
CA GLY A 114 12.74 17.18 21.38
C GLY A 114 11.55 17.93 20.74
N ALA A 115 11.41 17.81 19.42
CA ALA A 115 10.28 18.36 18.69
C ALA A 115 9.05 17.43 18.82
N VAL A 116 7.87 18.00 18.66
CA VAL A 116 6.62 17.25 18.61
C VAL A 116 6.19 17.10 17.16
N LEU A 117 5.93 15.86 16.75
CA LEU A 117 5.33 15.56 15.45
C LEU A 117 3.86 15.94 15.47
N LEU A 118 3.44 16.73 14.51
CA LEU A 118 2.04 17.03 14.25
C LEU A 118 1.56 16.24 13.05
N VAL A 119 0.35 15.68 13.17
CA VAL A 119 -0.34 15.09 12.03
C VAL A 119 -1.81 15.49 12.02
N ALA A 120 -2.29 15.81 10.83
CA ALA A 120 -3.68 16.14 10.59
C ALA A 120 -4.57 14.90 10.79
N ASP A 121 -5.63 15.05 11.60
CA ASP A 121 -6.60 14.00 11.91
C ASP A 121 -7.30 13.45 10.65
N GLY A 122 -7.32 12.13 10.48
CA GLY A 122 -7.87 11.47 9.30
C GLY A 122 -7.06 11.68 8.02
N SER A 123 -5.83 12.19 8.09
CA SER A 123 -4.97 12.34 6.91
C SER A 123 -4.41 10.99 6.45
N ALA A 124 -4.04 10.88 5.17
CA ALA A 124 -3.51 9.63 4.62
C ALA A 124 -2.19 9.18 5.30
N VAL A 125 -1.42 10.14 5.82
CA VAL A 125 -0.16 9.88 6.53
C VAL A 125 -0.38 9.58 8.02
N GLU A 126 -1.55 9.90 8.60
CA GLU A 126 -1.80 9.73 10.03
C GLU A 126 -1.54 8.31 10.56
N PRO A 127 -2.06 7.23 9.94
CA PRO A 127 -1.83 5.89 10.45
C PRO A 127 -0.35 5.49 10.40
N TRP A 128 0.39 6.00 9.42
CA TRP A 128 1.82 5.76 9.26
C TRP A 128 2.64 6.56 10.28
N ALA A 129 2.33 7.85 10.46
CA ALA A 129 3.01 8.73 11.40
C ALA A 129 2.83 8.25 12.84
N ARG A 130 1.64 7.76 13.21
CA ARG A 130 1.38 7.13 14.50
C ARG A 130 2.27 5.91 14.73
N HIS A 131 2.49 5.11 13.68
CA HIS A 131 3.32 3.91 13.75
C HIS A 131 4.80 4.27 13.84
N ALA A 132 5.27 5.21 13.02
CA ALA A 132 6.63 5.74 13.07
C ALA A 132 6.95 6.36 14.44
N SER A 133 6.03 7.14 15.02
CA SER A 133 6.16 7.70 16.37
C SER A 133 6.36 6.63 17.44
N LYS A 134 5.64 5.50 17.37
CA LYS A 134 5.85 4.37 18.28
C LYS A 134 7.23 3.73 18.11
N LEU A 135 7.68 3.58 16.86
CA LEU A 135 8.96 2.95 16.54
C LEU A 135 10.17 3.81 16.92
N THR A 136 10.06 5.14 16.79
CA THR A 136 11.17 6.06 17.08
C THR A 136 11.13 6.65 18.48
N GLY A 137 10.01 6.54 19.19
CA GLY A 137 9.78 7.22 20.47
C GLY A 137 9.43 8.70 20.34
N ALA A 138 9.25 9.22 19.12
CA ALA A 138 8.88 10.61 18.89
C ALA A 138 7.49 10.91 19.47
N LYS A 139 7.36 12.04 20.18
CA LYS A 139 6.05 12.52 20.65
C LYS A 139 5.22 12.95 19.45
N LEU A 140 3.98 12.49 19.37
CA LEU A 140 3.06 12.81 18.28
C LEU A 140 1.73 13.33 18.81
N LEU A 141 1.25 14.43 18.22
CA LEU A 141 -0.09 14.96 18.42
C LEU A 141 -0.89 14.87 17.12
N ARG A 142 -2.16 14.47 17.28
CA ARG A 142 -3.17 14.48 16.22
C ARG A 142 -3.92 15.79 16.36
N VAL A 143 -4.10 16.52 15.27
CA VAL A 143 -4.78 17.81 15.27
C VAL A 143 -5.98 17.77 14.33
N GLY A 144 -7.17 17.97 14.88
CA GLY A 144 -8.42 18.11 14.14
C GLY A 144 -8.78 19.56 13.90
N PHE A 145 -9.48 19.83 12.79
CA PHE A 145 -9.97 21.14 12.40
C PHE A 145 -11.44 21.05 12.00
N GLY A 146 -12.25 22.02 12.43
CA GLY A 146 -13.66 22.15 12.04
C GLY A 146 -14.63 21.44 12.99
N GLU A 147 -15.75 20.95 12.44
CA GLU A 147 -16.79 20.25 13.20
C GLU A 147 -16.43 18.78 13.44
N GLN A 148 -16.82 18.26 14.61
CA GLN A 148 -16.47 16.92 15.07
C GLN A 148 -17.21 15.85 14.25
N ASN A 149 -16.57 15.34 13.20
CA ASN A 149 -17.13 14.32 12.31
C ASN A 149 -16.61 12.89 12.57
N HIS A 150 -15.74 12.71 13.58
CA HIS A 150 -15.02 11.44 13.78
C HIS A 150 -15.29 10.78 15.13
N GLN A 151 -15.31 9.44 15.12
CA GLN A 151 -15.54 8.58 16.28
C GLN A 151 -14.41 8.65 17.32
N GLN A 152 -13.18 8.99 16.92
CA GLN A 152 -12.04 9.15 17.82
C GLN A 152 -11.59 10.61 17.85
N ARG A 153 -11.70 11.24 19.02
CA ARG A 153 -11.25 12.62 19.24
C ARG A 153 -9.72 12.70 19.10
N PRO A 154 -9.16 13.63 18.32
CA PRO A 154 -7.73 13.88 18.31
C PRO A 154 -7.30 14.63 19.56
N HIS A 155 -5.98 14.68 19.77
CA HIS A 155 -5.37 15.26 20.97
C HIS A 155 -5.59 16.78 21.06
N VAL A 156 -5.55 17.47 19.91
CA VAL A 156 -5.85 18.90 19.80
C VAL A 156 -6.96 19.10 18.79
N TRP A 157 -7.94 19.94 19.12
CA TRP A 157 -9.06 20.27 18.25
C TRP A 157 -9.16 21.77 18.06
N VAL A 158 -9.22 22.24 16.82
CA VAL A 158 -9.36 23.66 16.45
C VAL A 158 -10.73 23.88 15.81
N ARG A 159 -11.60 24.66 16.47
CA ARG A 159 -12.97 24.95 16.03
C ARG A 159 -13.07 26.37 15.52
N PHE A 160 -13.93 26.59 14.54
CA PHE A 160 -14.24 27.91 13.99
C PHE A 160 -15.72 28.22 14.25
N PRO A 161 -16.06 29.00 15.30
CA PRO A 161 -17.44 29.32 15.66
C PRO A 161 -18.23 30.04 14.56
N ASP A 162 -17.56 30.88 13.77
CA ASP A 162 -18.17 31.73 12.74
C ASP A 162 -18.45 30.99 11.41
N GLY A 163 -18.22 29.67 11.36
CA GLY A 163 -18.39 28.87 10.15
C GLY A 163 -17.33 29.10 9.07
N THR A 164 -16.29 29.87 9.35
CA THR A 164 -15.10 30.00 8.49
C THR A 164 -14.34 28.69 8.42
N ASP A 165 -14.44 27.96 7.32
CA ASP A 165 -13.78 26.66 7.15
C ASP A 165 -12.35 26.83 6.62
N ILE A 166 -11.36 26.82 7.53
CA ILE A 166 -10.00 26.44 7.16
C ILE A 166 -9.97 24.93 7.10
N SER A 167 -9.54 24.38 5.96
CA SER A 167 -9.36 22.94 5.94
C SER A 167 -8.28 22.46 6.86
N ARG A 168 -8.44 21.21 7.27
CA ARG A 168 -7.45 20.44 7.99
C ARG A 168 -6.02 20.60 7.45
N ASP A 169 -5.81 20.46 6.14
CA ASP A 169 -4.46 20.53 5.54
C ASP A 169 -3.90 21.95 5.58
N GLU A 170 -4.73 22.98 5.43
CA GLU A 170 -4.32 24.38 5.56
C GLU A 170 -3.99 24.74 7.01
N GLY A 171 -4.85 24.35 7.94
CA GLY A 171 -4.67 24.62 9.36
C GLY A 171 -3.39 23.99 9.91
N ILE A 172 -3.16 22.70 9.62
CA ILE A 172 -1.99 21.99 10.16
C ILE A 172 -0.66 22.52 9.60
N ILE A 173 -0.63 22.92 8.33
CA ILE A 173 0.54 23.53 7.69
C ILE A 173 0.80 24.92 8.25
N THR A 174 -0.26 25.67 8.58
CA THR A 174 -0.17 27.04 9.09
C THR A 174 0.44 27.09 10.50
N ILE A 175 0.05 26.17 11.39
CA ILE A 175 0.52 26.19 12.79
C ILE A 175 1.93 25.65 13.00
N ALA A 176 2.48 24.90 12.03
CA ALA A 176 3.76 24.23 12.19
C ALA A 176 4.98 25.16 12.06
N ASP A 177 6.04 24.88 12.83
CA ASP A 177 7.34 25.54 12.71
C ASP A 177 8.10 25.04 11.49
N ARG A 178 8.05 23.72 11.27
CA ARG A 178 8.66 23.01 10.14
C ARG A 178 7.66 22.07 9.49
N ILE A 179 7.74 21.93 8.17
CA ILE A 179 6.87 21.06 7.38
C ILE A 179 7.70 20.04 6.62
N ASP A 180 7.45 18.76 6.90
CA ASP A 180 8.04 17.63 6.19
C ASP A 180 6.98 17.03 5.25
N ALA A 181 7.03 17.45 3.99
CA ALA A 181 6.14 16.95 2.94
C ALA A 181 6.73 15.68 2.31
N VAL A 182 6.24 14.51 2.71
CA VAL A 182 6.75 13.21 2.27
C VAL A 182 6.45 12.95 0.80
N HIS A 183 5.21 13.24 0.37
CA HIS A 183 4.81 13.15 -1.04
C HIS A 183 3.75 14.21 -1.34
N VAL A 184 3.92 14.92 -2.45
CA VAL A 184 2.98 15.93 -2.91
C VAL A 184 2.63 15.67 -4.38
N ARG A 185 1.34 15.39 -4.64
CA ARG A 185 0.84 15.21 -6.01
C ARG A 185 0.51 16.55 -6.66
N ARG A 186 0.64 16.62 -7.98
CA ARG A 186 0.21 17.77 -8.78
C ARG A 186 -1.28 18.08 -8.63
N GLY A 187 -1.62 19.37 -8.52
CA GLY A 187 -2.97 19.88 -8.35
C GLY A 187 -3.62 19.51 -7.01
N GLY A 188 -2.82 19.00 -6.07
CA GLY A 188 -3.32 18.60 -4.75
C GLY A 188 -3.50 19.79 -3.81
N ARG A 189 -4.39 19.63 -2.81
CA ARG A 189 -4.58 20.64 -1.77
C ARG A 189 -3.28 20.96 -1.02
N ILE A 190 -2.49 19.93 -0.68
CA ILE A 190 -1.19 20.11 -0.02
C ILE A 190 -0.24 20.94 -0.88
N GLU A 191 -0.20 20.76 -2.21
CA GLU A 191 0.61 21.61 -3.08
C GLU A 191 0.20 23.08 -2.95
N ALA A 192 -1.09 23.38 -3.02
CA ALA A 192 -1.61 24.74 -2.88
C ALA A 192 -1.24 25.35 -1.51
N CYS A 193 -1.40 24.59 -0.43
CA CYS A 193 -1.02 25.02 0.92
C CYS A 193 0.48 25.33 1.03
N LEU A 194 1.33 24.44 0.52
CA LEU A 194 2.79 24.61 0.57
C LEU A 194 3.24 25.80 -0.28
N LYS A 195 2.69 25.97 -1.49
CA LYS A 195 2.96 27.15 -2.32
C LYS A 195 2.60 28.44 -1.60
N ARG A 196 1.44 28.49 -0.94
CA ARG A 196 1.04 29.65 -0.14
C ARG A 196 2.02 29.89 1.02
N ARG A 197 2.44 28.83 1.70
CA ARG A 197 3.40 28.88 2.82
C ARG A 197 4.79 29.38 2.39
N LEU A 198 5.21 29.05 1.17
CA LEU A 198 6.51 29.40 0.60
C LEU A 198 6.56 30.80 -0.02
N LYS A 199 5.41 31.44 -0.29
CA LYS A 199 5.38 32.79 -0.85
C LYS A 199 6.10 33.76 0.11
N PRO A 200 7.03 34.59 -0.40
CA PRO A 200 7.63 35.66 0.38
C PRO A 200 6.51 36.56 0.89
N THR A 201 6.27 36.56 2.20
CA THR A 201 5.35 37.52 2.79
C THR A 201 6.14 38.81 2.93
N SER A 202 5.85 39.81 2.09
CA SER A 202 6.64 41.04 1.94
C SER A 202 6.84 41.86 3.22
N GLU A 203 6.19 41.50 4.33
CA GLU A 203 6.12 42.32 5.54
C GLU A 203 6.25 41.54 6.87
N ARG A 204 6.61 40.25 6.86
CA ARG A 204 6.66 39.47 8.12
C ARG A 204 8.00 38.81 8.39
N CYS A 205 8.66 39.27 9.46
CA CYS A 205 9.85 38.70 10.12
C CYS A 205 9.67 37.28 10.70
N PHE A 206 8.74 36.46 10.18
CA PHE A 206 8.71 35.06 10.57
C PHE A 206 9.85 34.36 9.83
N SER A 207 10.83 33.89 10.62
CA SER A 207 11.90 32.97 10.23
C SER A 207 11.43 32.08 9.07
N SER A 208 12.16 32.12 7.95
CA SER A 208 11.93 31.31 6.75
C SER A 208 11.54 29.90 7.17
N CYS A 209 10.25 29.58 7.09
CA CYS A 209 9.76 28.34 7.68
C CYS A 209 10.31 27.17 6.86
N ASP A 210 10.97 26.24 7.54
CA ASP A 210 11.63 25.09 6.93
C ASP A 210 10.57 24.17 6.30
N VAL A 211 10.35 24.29 4.99
CA VAL A 211 9.58 23.33 4.20
C VAL A 211 10.55 22.37 3.56
N ARG A 212 10.47 21.08 3.93
CA ARG A 212 11.18 19.98 3.25
C ARG A 212 10.22 19.21 2.37
N VAL A 213 10.65 18.86 1.17
CA VAL A 213 9.82 18.11 0.20
C VAL A 213 10.54 16.89 -0.34
N GLY A 214 9.86 15.74 -0.24
CA GLY A 214 10.30 14.43 -0.70
C GLY A 214 10.59 14.42 -2.18
N VAL A 215 11.86 14.23 -2.54
CA VAL A 215 12.26 13.98 -3.92
C VAL A 215 12.10 12.49 -4.19
N ALA A 216 10.93 12.12 -4.70
CA ALA A 216 10.62 10.76 -5.15
C ALA A 216 10.62 10.72 -6.68
N GLY A 217 11.08 9.61 -7.27
CA GLY A 217 11.12 9.37 -8.73
C GLY A 217 9.76 9.22 -9.42
N LYS A 218 8.68 9.74 -8.81
CA LYS A 218 7.33 9.67 -9.38
C LYS A 218 7.09 10.79 -10.39
N PRO A 219 6.49 10.51 -11.56
CA PRO A 219 6.22 11.51 -12.58
C PRO A 219 5.22 12.58 -12.11
N ASP A 220 4.30 12.25 -11.21
CA ASP A 220 3.26 13.17 -10.70
C ASP A 220 3.71 13.99 -9.47
N SER A 221 4.96 13.85 -9.05
CA SER A 221 5.52 14.59 -7.91
C SER A 221 5.76 16.06 -8.28
N VAL A 222 5.39 16.98 -7.40
CA VAL A 222 5.67 18.43 -7.57
C VAL A 222 6.90 18.90 -6.78
N ALA A 223 7.75 17.97 -6.35
CA ALA A 223 8.94 18.28 -5.55
C ALA A 223 9.81 19.36 -6.20
N SER A 224 10.17 19.23 -7.49
CA SER A 224 11.01 20.21 -8.19
C SER A 224 10.40 21.62 -8.19
N ARG A 225 9.09 21.74 -8.44
CA ARG A 225 8.39 23.04 -8.44
C ARG A 225 8.33 23.67 -7.04
N LEU A 226 8.21 22.84 -6.01
CA LEU A 226 8.24 23.32 -4.62
C LEU A 226 9.65 23.75 -4.22
N ILE A 227 10.68 23.06 -4.71
CA ILE A 227 12.09 23.44 -4.52
C ILE A 227 12.39 24.78 -5.20
N GLU A 228 11.93 24.96 -6.45
CA GLU A 228 11.99 26.25 -7.16
C GLU A 228 11.28 27.38 -6.39
N ALA A 229 10.22 27.05 -5.66
CA ALA A 229 9.50 27.99 -4.80
C ALA A 229 10.15 28.21 -3.42
N GLY A 230 11.33 27.61 -3.15
CA GLY A 230 12.09 27.81 -1.90
C GLY A 230 12.02 26.67 -0.89
N ALA A 231 11.38 25.54 -1.22
CA ALA A 231 11.45 24.35 -0.38
C ALA A 231 12.83 23.68 -0.45
N VAL A 232 13.22 22.98 0.61
CA VAL A 232 14.43 22.15 0.64
C VAL A 232 14.08 20.74 0.16
N GLY A 233 14.71 20.31 -0.93
CA GLY A 233 14.61 18.94 -1.38
C GLY A 233 15.30 17.99 -0.41
N TRP A 234 14.64 16.90 -0.03
CA TRP A 234 15.27 15.80 0.70
C TRP A 234 15.06 14.48 -0.04
N PHE A 235 16.11 13.67 -0.11
CA PHE A 235 16.06 12.34 -0.69
C PHE A 235 16.67 11.35 0.31
N VAL A 236 16.21 10.11 0.25
CA VAL A 236 16.86 9.01 0.95
C VAL A 236 17.72 8.32 -0.07
N SER A 237 19.05 8.40 0.11
CA SER A 237 19.96 7.61 -0.71
C SER A 237 19.63 6.15 -0.45
N GLN A 238 19.16 5.44 -1.48
CA GLN A 238 19.19 3.99 -1.42
C GLN A 238 20.67 3.63 -1.33
N ALA A 239 21.08 2.99 -0.23
CA ALA A 239 22.38 2.34 -0.23
C ALA A 239 22.28 1.32 -1.36
N THR A 240 23.04 1.53 -2.44
CA THR A 240 23.10 0.58 -3.55
C THR A 240 23.65 -0.71 -2.97
N ASP A 241 22.77 -1.65 -2.64
CA ASP A 241 23.19 -2.96 -2.18
C ASP A 241 23.91 -3.61 -3.37
N LEU A 242 25.25 -3.66 -3.28
CA LEU A 242 26.20 -4.17 -4.29
C LEU A 242 25.91 -5.61 -4.77
N ARG A 243 24.86 -6.27 -4.28
CA ARG A 243 24.39 -7.58 -4.73
C ARG A 243 23.58 -7.54 -6.03
N GLU A 244 22.96 -6.40 -6.38
CA GLU A 244 22.19 -6.28 -7.64
C GLU A 244 23.06 -6.07 -8.88
N LEU A 245 24.27 -5.50 -8.73
CA LEU A 245 25.20 -5.32 -9.86
C LEU A 245 25.76 -6.63 -10.42
N VAL A 246 25.51 -7.77 -9.76
CA VAL A 246 25.92 -9.10 -10.23
C VAL A 246 24.79 -9.83 -10.97
N GLY A 247 23.56 -9.30 -10.97
CA GLY A 247 22.38 -10.03 -11.45
C GLY A 247 21.85 -9.67 -12.85
N ASP A 248 21.92 -8.40 -13.26
CA ASP A 248 21.10 -7.89 -14.38
C ASP A 248 21.88 -7.22 -15.52
N GLN A 249 23.21 -7.31 -15.56
CA GLN A 249 24.00 -6.93 -16.74
C GLN A 249 24.27 -8.15 -17.62
N GLU A 250 23.29 -8.63 -18.39
CA GLU A 250 23.60 -9.31 -19.66
C GLU A 250 22.46 -9.17 -20.69
N GLN A 251 22.90 -8.80 -21.91
CA GLN A 251 22.25 -8.85 -23.22
C GLN A 251 21.48 -7.61 -23.69
N ASP A 252 22.25 -6.61 -24.12
CA ASP A 252 22.01 -5.99 -25.42
C ASP A 252 23.35 -5.87 -26.19
N ASP A 253 23.35 -6.45 -27.39
CA ASP A 253 24.26 -6.39 -28.54
C ASP A 253 25.80 -6.47 -28.43
N GLY A 254 26.39 -7.40 -29.20
CA GLY A 254 27.80 -7.37 -29.56
C GLY A 254 28.38 -8.68 -30.09
N THR A 255 28.04 -9.04 -31.33
CA THR A 255 28.73 -10.07 -32.12
C THR A 255 30.24 -9.83 -32.13
N HIS A 256 31.06 -10.80 -31.69
CA HIS A 256 32.34 -11.14 -32.33
C HIS A 256 32.85 -12.48 -31.80
N GLN A 257 33.08 -13.40 -32.74
CA GLN A 257 33.75 -14.68 -32.53
C GLN A 257 35.18 -14.43 -32.03
N ASN A 258 35.63 -15.24 -31.07
CA ASN A 258 36.97 -15.82 -31.14
C ASN A 258 37.06 -17.07 -30.29
N GLU A 259 37.40 -18.16 -30.97
CA GLU A 259 37.73 -19.46 -30.43
C GLU A 259 39.03 -19.36 -29.63
N THR A 260 39.04 -19.86 -28.39
CA THR A 260 40.26 -20.42 -27.80
C THR A 260 39.86 -21.55 -26.86
N GLY A 261 40.38 -22.74 -27.16
CA GLY A 261 40.06 -23.97 -26.47
C GLY A 261 40.64 -24.03 -25.06
N CYS A 262 39.84 -24.55 -24.13
CA CYS A 262 40.33 -25.16 -22.91
C CYS A 262 39.58 -26.46 -22.67
N GLN A 263 40.35 -27.54 -22.53
CA GLN A 263 39.91 -28.90 -22.28
C GLN A 263 38.96 -28.99 -21.08
N ARG A 264 37.75 -29.50 -21.32
CA ARG A 264 36.83 -29.95 -20.28
C ARG A 264 37.32 -31.30 -19.74
N VAL A 265 37.80 -31.29 -18.51
CA VAL A 265 37.91 -32.49 -17.68
C VAL A 265 36.49 -32.99 -17.39
N SER A 266 36.17 -34.17 -17.92
CA SER A 266 34.90 -34.86 -17.73
C SER A 266 34.80 -35.46 -16.33
N VAL A 267 34.01 -34.83 -15.47
CA VAL A 267 33.53 -35.40 -14.21
C VAL A 267 32.23 -36.17 -14.51
N PRO A 268 32.05 -37.42 -14.04
CA PRO A 268 30.84 -38.18 -14.33
C PRO A 268 29.64 -37.54 -13.61
N SER A 269 28.67 -37.08 -14.41
CA SER A 269 27.40 -36.55 -13.91
C SER A 269 26.53 -37.69 -13.38
N ILE A 270 26.46 -37.84 -12.06
CA ILE A 270 25.32 -38.50 -11.43
C ILE A 270 24.25 -37.41 -11.29
N LEU A 271 23.45 -37.24 -12.35
CA LEU A 271 22.33 -36.31 -12.39
C LEU A 271 21.07 -37.06 -11.92
N PRO A 272 20.46 -36.70 -10.77
CA PRO A 272 19.18 -37.27 -10.38
C PRO A 272 18.10 -36.70 -11.31
N GLY A 273 17.77 -37.45 -12.37
CA GLY A 273 16.54 -37.36 -13.16
C GLY A 273 15.93 -35.97 -13.38
N LEU A 274 16.49 -35.21 -14.32
CA LEU A 274 15.77 -34.12 -15.00
C LEU A 274 14.50 -34.72 -15.64
N CYS A 275 13.37 -34.53 -14.99
CA CYS A 275 12.09 -35.04 -15.46
C CYS A 275 11.58 -34.09 -16.54
N THR A 276 11.72 -34.49 -17.80
CA THR A 276 11.17 -33.87 -19.02
C THR A 276 9.62 -33.83 -19.08
N THR A 277 8.94 -34.03 -17.95
CA THR A 277 7.49 -34.23 -17.87
C THR A 277 6.75 -32.90 -18.05
N ARG A 278 6.64 -32.43 -19.29
CA ARG A 278 5.75 -31.33 -19.68
C ARG A 278 4.27 -31.71 -19.62
N ASP A 279 3.98 -33.01 -19.59
CA ASP A 279 2.62 -33.54 -19.73
C ASP A 279 1.66 -33.00 -18.66
N TRP A 280 2.13 -32.84 -17.41
CA TRP A 280 1.29 -32.40 -16.29
C TRP A 280 0.65 -31.02 -16.49
N LEU A 281 1.28 -30.16 -17.31
CA LEU A 281 0.81 -28.81 -17.58
C LEU A 281 -0.53 -28.79 -18.34
N ASN A 282 -0.80 -29.86 -19.09
CA ASN A 282 -2.00 -30.04 -19.91
C ASN A 282 -2.88 -31.19 -19.43
N GLU A 283 -2.56 -31.85 -18.32
CA GLU A 283 -3.34 -32.97 -17.79
C GLU A 283 -4.64 -32.45 -17.13
N PRO A 284 -5.83 -32.65 -17.75
CA PRO A 284 -7.08 -32.28 -17.09
C PRO A 284 -7.32 -33.18 -15.88
N ASP A 285 -8.01 -32.62 -14.87
CA ASP A 285 -8.54 -33.34 -13.71
C ASP A 285 -7.51 -34.13 -12.86
N ARG A 286 -6.21 -33.92 -13.08
CA ARG A 286 -5.12 -34.53 -12.29
C ARG A 286 -4.50 -33.58 -11.29
N TRP A 287 -4.46 -32.30 -11.64
CA TRP A 287 -3.83 -31.24 -10.86
C TRP A 287 -4.82 -30.12 -10.59
N LEU A 288 -4.72 -29.56 -9.40
CA LEU A 288 -5.37 -28.32 -9.00
C LEU A 288 -4.30 -27.24 -8.94
N VAL A 289 -4.53 -26.12 -9.62
CA VAL A 289 -3.59 -25.02 -9.78
C VAL A 289 -3.97 -23.86 -8.88
N HIS A 290 -2.99 -23.33 -8.14
CA HIS A 290 -3.07 -22.08 -7.40
C HIS A 290 -2.02 -21.11 -7.94
N CYS A 291 -2.45 -20.15 -8.76
CA CYS A 291 -1.58 -19.05 -9.19
C CYS A 291 -1.41 -18.05 -8.03
N THR A 292 -0.17 -17.72 -7.70
CA THR A 292 0.13 -16.65 -6.75
C THR A 292 -0.12 -15.29 -7.40
N ARG A 293 -0.34 -14.27 -6.58
CA ARG A 293 -0.65 -12.92 -7.05
C ARG A 293 0.11 -11.89 -6.23
N ALA A 294 0.40 -10.75 -6.86
CA ALA A 294 0.92 -9.60 -6.13
C ALA A 294 -0.08 -9.10 -5.09
N THR A 295 0.41 -8.60 -3.94
CA THR A 295 -0.42 -7.94 -2.93
C THR A 295 -0.06 -6.46 -2.80
N LYS A 296 -1.08 -5.63 -2.63
CA LYS A 296 -0.96 -4.17 -2.48
C LYS A 296 -0.92 -3.72 -1.01
N GLY A 297 -1.04 -4.66 -0.09
CA GLY A 297 -1.11 -4.39 1.35
C GLY A 297 -0.58 -5.58 2.13
N PRO A 298 -1.16 -5.88 3.30
CA PRO A 298 -0.72 -7.01 4.10
C PRO A 298 -0.80 -8.33 3.31
N TRP A 299 0.15 -9.23 3.58
CA TRP A 299 0.09 -10.63 3.19
C TRP A 299 -1.11 -11.33 3.86
N PRO A 300 -1.59 -12.46 3.32
CA PRO A 300 -2.48 -13.33 4.07
C PRO A 300 -1.88 -13.68 5.44
N GLY A 301 -2.68 -13.47 6.50
CA GLY A 301 -2.26 -13.68 7.89
C GLY A 301 -1.43 -12.54 8.51
N GLU A 302 -0.98 -11.56 7.73
CA GLU A 302 -0.26 -10.38 8.23
C GLU A 302 -1.26 -9.31 8.67
N THR A 303 -1.07 -8.77 9.87
CA THR A 303 -1.85 -7.65 10.36
C THR A 303 -1.40 -6.35 9.70
N LEU A 304 -2.27 -5.33 9.72
CA LEU A 304 -1.92 -4.02 9.19
C LEU A 304 -0.78 -3.34 9.99
N ALA A 305 -0.60 -3.69 11.26
CA ALA A 305 0.49 -3.18 12.09
C ALA A 305 1.82 -3.79 11.67
N GLU A 306 1.90 -5.12 11.56
CA GLU A 306 3.10 -5.83 11.09
C GLU A 306 3.52 -5.39 9.68
N TYR A 307 2.53 -5.21 8.79
CA TYR A 307 2.78 -4.65 7.47
C TYR A 307 3.50 -3.30 7.53
N ARG A 308 3.04 -2.40 8.42
CA ARG A 308 3.65 -1.08 8.59
C ARG A 308 5.02 -1.17 9.25
N ASP A 309 5.20 -2.04 10.24
CA ASP A 309 6.50 -2.30 10.85
C ASP A 309 7.52 -2.70 9.79
N ILE A 310 7.17 -3.69 8.96
CA ILE A 310 8.05 -4.17 7.90
C ILE A 310 8.36 -3.06 6.90
N ILE A 311 7.35 -2.33 6.42
CA ILE A 311 7.55 -1.26 5.44
C ILE A 311 8.39 -0.10 5.99
N LEU A 312 8.26 0.24 7.27
CA LEU A 312 8.97 1.36 7.89
C LEU A 312 10.38 1.00 8.36
N THR A 313 10.60 -0.24 8.80
CA THR A 313 11.87 -0.62 9.48
C THR A 313 12.80 -1.45 8.60
N GLN A 314 12.28 -2.12 7.57
CA GLN A 314 13.06 -3.05 6.79
C GLN A 314 13.55 -2.46 5.45
N ASN A 315 14.45 -3.19 4.82
CA ASN A 315 15.00 -2.86 3.50
C ASN A 315 13.93 -2.89 2.39
N HIS A 316 14.19 -2.16 1.30
CA HIS A 316 13.27 -1.98 0.17
C HIS A 316 12.73 -3.28 -0.42
N TRP A 317 13.49 -4.36 -0.39
CA TRP A 317 13.05 -5.67 -0.89
C TRP A 317 11.85 -6.26 -0.13
N HIS A 318 11.58 -5.83 1.10
CA HIS A 318 10.35 -6.25 1.81
C HIS A 318 9.10 -5.55 1.29
N ALA A 319 9.28 -4.44 0.56
CA ALA A 319 8.21 -3.82 -0.20
C ALA A 319 7.91 -4.57 -1.49
N ASN A 320 8.81 -5.43 -1.98
CA ASN A 320 8.54 -6.33 -3.09
C ASN A 320 7.44 -7.32 -2.69
N ARG A 321 6.28 -7.12 -3.31
CA ARG A 321 5.07 -7.90 -3.06
C ARG A 321 4.51 -8.45 -4.36
N THR A 322 5.41 -8.94 -5.22
CA THR A 322 5.08 -9.51 -6.53
C THR A 322 4.48 -10.91 -6.41
N ALA A 323 4.02 -11.49 -7.53
CA ALA A 323 3.56 -12.87 -7.56
C ALA A 323 4.69 -13.89 -7.24
N LEU A 324 5.94 -13.57 -7.63
CA LEU A 324 7.10 -14.38 -7.26
C LEU A 324 7.39 -14.28 -5.76
N ASP A 325 7.27 -13.09 -5.16
CA ASP A 325 7.47 -12.92 -3.71
C ASP A 325 6.43 -13.70 -2.90
N ALA A 326 5.17 -13.69 -3.35
CA ALA A 326 4.11 -14.50 -2.77
C ALA A 326 4.45 -16.00 -2.84
N LEU A 327 4.95 -16.48 -4.00
CA LEU A 327 5.38 -17.87 -4.17
C LEU A 327 6.55 -18.22 -3.24
N CYS A 328 7.57 -17.37 -3.16
CA CYS A 328 8.70 -17.57 -2.25
C CYS A 328 8.25 -17.63 -0.80
N ARG A 329 7.30 -16.79 -0.37
CA ARG A 329 6.75 -16.83 0.99
C ARG A 329 6.02 -18.16 1.26
N ILE A 330 5.22 -18.65 0.32
CA ILE A 330 4.54 -19.96 0.43
C ILE A 330 5.56 -21.09 0.57
N ILE A 331 6.63 -21.06 -0.25
CA ILE A 331 7.69 -22.07 -0.23
C ILE A 331 8.47 -22.02 1.09
N GLN A 332 8.83 -20.83 1.56
CA GLN A 332 9.61 -20.63 2.79
C GLN A 332 8.82 -21.02 4.05
N SER A 333 7.54 -20.65 4.10
CA SER A 333 6.65 -21.08 5.20
C SER A 333 6.23 -22.54 5.10
N GLY A 334 6.32 -23.13 3.89
CA GLY A 334 5.77 -24.45 3.61
C GLY A 334 4.24 -24.49 3.72
N GLU A 335 3.57 -23.34 3.65
CA GLU A 335 2.13 -23.22 3.86
C GLU A 335 1.49 -22.27 2.84
N LEU A 336 0.33 -22.69 2.33
CA LEU A 336 -0.57 -21.85 1.57
C LEU A 336 -1.71 -21.39 2.50
N THR A 337 -1.58 -20.17 3.01
CA THR A 337 -2.50 -19.61 4.00
C THR A 337 -3.88 -19.34 3.40
N SER A 338 -4.91 -19.83 4.07
CA SER A 338 -6.31 -19.56 3.70
C SER A 338 -6.67 -18.08 3.90
N SER A 339 -7.57 -17.55 3.06
CA SER A 339 -7.99 -16.16 3.13
C SER A 339 -9.47 -15.99 2.81
N ALA A 340 -10.14 -15.07 3.50
CA ALA A 340 -11.54 -14.73 3.26
C ALA A 340 -11.72 -13.58 2.26
N ILE A 341 -10.64 -13.07 1.65
CA ILE A 341 -10.69 -11.87 0.79
C ILE A 341 -11.62 -12.08 -0.42
N LEU A 342 -11.64 -13.28 -0.99
CA LEU A 342 -12.40 -13.61 -2.21
C LEU A 342 -13.67 -14.43 -1.95
N SER A 343 -13.78 -15.07 -0.78
CA SER A 343 -15.06 -15.62 -0.34
C SER A 343 -15.97 -14.46 0.08
N SER A 344 -17.19 -14.73 0.55
CA SER A 344 -18.12 -13.71 1.07
C SER A 344 -17.63 -12.94 2.32
N ARG A 345 -16.30 -12.82 2.51
CA ARG A 345 -15.55 -12.30 3.66
C ARG A 345 -15.84 -13.02 4.96
N ARG A 346 -16.43 -14.21 4.86
CA ARG A 346 -16.87 -15.02 6.00
C ARG A 346 -16.04 -16.27 6.21
N TYR A 347 -15.56 -16.89 5.13
CA TYR A 347 -14.91 -18.19 5.18
C TYR A 347 -13.49 -18.09 4.65
N PRO A 348 -12.45 -18.21 5.49
CA PRO A 348 -11.10 -18.34 4.98
C PRO A 348 -11.02 -19.63 4.17
N VAL A 349 -10.52 -19.57 2.93
CA VAL A 349 -10.37 -20.74 2.07
C VAL A 349 -9.08 -20.64 1.27
N VAL A 350 -8.56 -21.79 0.84
CA VAL A 350 -7.60 -21.86 -0.26
C VAL A 350 -8.35 -22.25 -1.53
N CYS A 351 -8.32 -21.35 -2.51
CA CYS A 351 -8.94 -21.55 -3.82
C CYS A 351 -7.95 -22.20 -4.78
N TRP A 352 -8.46 -23.11 -5.61
CA TRP A 352 -7.72 -23.76 -6.69
C TRP A 352 -8.56 -23.77 -7.96
N SER A 353 -7.92 -23.93 -9.11
CA SER A 353 -8.59 -24.23 -10.37
C SER A 353 -8.26 -25.65 -10.82
N ALA A 354 -9.26 -26.38 -11.33
CA ALA A 354 -9.07 -27.66 -12.00
C ALA A 354 -8.80 -27.52 -13.52
N VAL A 355 -8.70 -26.29 -14.03
CA VAL A 355 -8.31 -26.01 -15.42
C VAL A 355 -6.80 -26.28 -15.56
N PRO A 356 -6.34 -26.93 -16.65
CA PRO A 356 -4.91 -27.12 -16.90
C PRO A 356 -4.12 -25.81 -16.88
N LEU A 357 -2.86 -25.85 -16.42
CA LEU A 357 -2.06 -24.64 -16.20
C LEU A 357 -1.86 -23.83 -17.49
N LEU A 358 -1.60 -24.48 -18.63
CA LEU A 358 -1.43 -23.73 -19.88
C LEU A 358 -2.74 -23.06 -20.33
N ASP A 359 -3.88 -23.72 -20.15
CA ASP A 359 -5.19 -23.15 -20.49
C ASP A 359 -5.50 -21.94 -19.61
N LEU A 360 -5.18 -22.00 -18.30
CA LEU A 360 -5.30 -20.86 -17.39
C LEU A 360 -4.45 -19.68 -17.82
N LEU A 361 -3.17 -19.92 -18.13
CA LEU A 361 -2.25 -18.86 -18.55
C LEU A 361 -2.59 -18.29 -19.92
N GLN A 362 -3.18 -19.08 -20.83
CA GLN A 362 -3.70 -18.57 -22.11
C GLN A 362 -4.92 -17.65 -21.92
N GLN A 363 -5.72 -17.87 -20.87
CA GLN A 363 -6.88 -17.03 -20.52
C GLN A 363 -6.52 -15.84 -19.63
N ARG A 364 -5.23 -15.65 -19.33
CA ARG A 364 -4.72 -14.55 -18.52
C ARG A 364 -5.16 -13.22 -19.10
N CYS A 365 -5.85 -12.41 -18.30
CA CYS A 365 -6.25 -11.07 -18.68
C CYS A 365 -6.02 -10.08 -17.53
N PHE A 366 -5.69 -8.84 -17.90
CA PHE A 366 -5.56 -7.76 -16.93
C PHE A 366 -6.95 -7.24 -16.59
N ARG A 367 -7.24 -7.09 -15.29
CA ARG A 367 -8.50 -6.54 -14.80
C ARG A 367 -8.27 -5.13 -14.30
N PRO A 368 -8.67 -4.09 -15.06
CA PRO A 368 -8.42 -2.70 -14.68
C PRO A 368 -9.03 -2.30 -13.35
N HIS A 369 -10.23 -2.81 -13.03
CA HIS A 369 -10.98 -2.44 -11.82
C HIS A 369 -10.31 -2.90 -10.51
N VAL A 370 -9.50 -3.96 -10.55
CA VAL A 370 -8.66 -4.43 -9.43
C VAL A 370 -7.17 -4.18 -9.70
N GLN A 371 -6.83 -3.63 -10.87
CA GLN A 371 -5.47 -3.31 -11.33
C GLN A 371 -4.49 -4.47 -11.12
N ARG A 372 -4.85 -5.67 -11.60
CA ARG A 372 -4.02 -6.89 -11.52
C ARG A 372 -4.39 -7.88 -12.63
N TRP A 373 -3.51 -8.85 -12.86
CA TRP A 373 -3.79 -10.02 -13.70
C TRP A 373 -4.56 -11.10 -12.92
N ASP A 374 -5.41 -11.86 -13.61
CA ASP A 374 -6.18 -12.94 -12.99
C ASP A 374 -5.32 -14.17 -12.66
N TYR A 375 -4.46 -14.55 -13.61
CA TYR A 375 -3.53 -15.68 -13.47
C TYR A 375 -2.14 -15.16 -13.73
N GLU A 376 -1.25 -15.23 -12.74
CA GLU A 376 0.16 -14.95 -12.93
C GLU A 376 0.91 -16.26 -13.18
N PRO A 377 2.01 -16.25 -13.95
CA PRO A 377 2.80 -17.45 -14.29
C PRO A 377 3.68 -17.92 -13.11
N TYR A 378 3.17 -17.82 -11.89
CA TYR A 378 3.82 -18.24 -10.65
C TYR A 378 2.80 -18.96 -9.78
N GLY A 379 3.20 -20.06 -9.14
CA GLY A 379 2.29 -20.74 -8.24
C GLY A 379 2.65 -22.17 -7.89
N VAL A 380 1.65 -22.84 -7.33
CA VAL A 380 1.73 -24.23 -6.86
C VAL A 380 0.63 -25.03 -7.52
N ALA A 381 0.93 -26.25 -7.96
CA ALA A 381 -0.07 -27.22 -8.37
C ALA A 381 0.00 -28.45 -7.48
N VAL A 382 -1.16 -28.95 -7.06
CA VAL A 382 -1.27 -30.12 -6.17
C VAL A 382 -2.19 -31.15 -6.80
N ARG A 383 -1.90 -32.44 -6.64
CA ARG A 383 -2.78 -33.47 -7.19
C ARG A 383 -4.19 -33.39 -6.59
N VAL A 384 -5.20 -33.56 -7.45
CA VAL A 384 -6.62 -33.58 -7.06
C VAL A 384 -6.87 -34.57 -5.91
N ARG A 385 -6.27 -35.76 -5.97
CA ARG A 385 -6.42 -36.78 -4.90
C ARG A 385 -5.98 -36.26 -3.53
N ALA A 386 -4.86 -35.55 -3.46
CA ALA A 386 -4.28 -35.08 -2.21
C ALA A 386 -5.14 -33.97 -1.60
N ILE A 387 -5.61 -33.01 -2.41
CA ILE A 387 -6.54 -31.97 -1.94
C ILE A 387 -7.87 -32.58 -1.51
N ARG A 388 -8.39 -33.59 -2.22
CA ARG A 388 -9.63 -34.27 -1.88
C ARG A 388 -9.53 -35.02 -0.55
N GLU A 389 -8.42 -35.70 -0.29
CA GLU A 389 -8.12 -36.38 0.98
C GLU A 389 -8.10 -35.40 2.16
N LEU A 390 -7.64 -34.16 1.92
CA LEU A 390 -7.67 -33.07 2.91
C LEU A 390 -9.05 -32.36 3.03
N GLY A 391 -10.09 -32.89 2.38
CA GLY A 391 -11.44 -32.31 2.45
C GLY A 391 -11.71 -31.20 1.43
N GLY A 392 -10.78 -30.89 0.53
CA GLY A 392 -11.02 -29.97 -0.56
C GLY A 392 -12.07 -30.50 -1.55
N ARG A 393 -12.97 -29.62 -2.03
CA ARG A 393 -14.10 -30.00 -2.88
C ARG A 393 -14.35 -28.95 -3.97
N PRO A 394 -15.02 -29.33 -5.08
CA PRO A 394 -15.51 -28.37 -6.06
C PRO A 394 -16.48 -27.35 -5.43
N VAL A 395 -16.41 -26.13 -5.96
CA VAL A 395 -17.35 -25.04 -5.67
C VAL A 395 -18.76 -25.41 -6.13
N ILE A 396 -19.75 -24.98 -5.35
CA ILE A 396 -21.18 -25.10 -5.62
C ILE A 396 -21.64 -23.75 -6.18
N TYR A 397 -21.90 -23.72 -7.49
CA TYR A 397 -22.41 -22.52 -8.15
C TYR A 397 -23.92 -22.41 -7.99
N GLY A 398 -24.41 -21.27 -7.53
CA GLY A 398 -25.84 -21.03 -7.32
C GLY A 398 -26.23 -19.55 -7.45
N GLN A 399 -27.49 -19.24 -7.18
CA GLN A 399 -27.98 -17.87 -7.11
C GLN A 399 -27.61 -17.22 -5.77
N SER A 400 -27.78 -15.89 -5.71
CA SER A 400 -27.68 -15.16 -4.44
C SER A 400 -28.76 -15.69 -3.47
N GLY A 401 -28.37 -15.97 -2.22
CA GLY A 401 -29.25 -16.57 -1.20
C GLY A 401 -29.27 -18.10 -1.17
N ASP A 402 -28.77 -18.79 -2.20
CA ASP A 402 -28.70 -20.27 -2.17
C ASP A 402 -27.70 -20.80 -1.14
N ALA A 403 -26.72 -19.97 -0.72
CA ALA A 403 -25.77 -20.33 0.32
C ALA A 403 -26.44 -20.73 1.64
N ASP A 404 -27.55 -20.10 2.00
CA ASP A 404 -28.23 -20.36 3.27
C ASP A 404 -28.97 -21.71 3.28
N LYS A 405 -29.30 -22.23 2.09
CA LYS A 405 -29.89 -23.56 1.89
C LYS A 405 -28.87 -24.69 2.04
N LEU A 406 -27.58 -24.38 1.95
CA LEU A 406 -26.51 -25.36 2.12
C LEU A 406 -26.23 -25.64 3.60
N PRO A 407 -25.84 -26.88 3.95
CA PRO A 407 -25.30 -27.19 5.27
C PRO A 407 -24.15 -26.25 5.63
N VAL A 408 -24.05 -25.85 6.90
CA VAL A 408 -23.03 -24.89 7.37
C VAL A 408 -21.61 -25.30 6.97
N SER A 409 -21.33 -26.60 7.03
CA SER A 409 -20.05 -27.20 6.63
C SER A 409 -19.74 -27.09 5.14
N GLU A 410 -20.71 -26.79 4.28
CA GLU A 410 -20.53 -26.66 2.83
C GLU A 410 -20.65 -25.22 2.32
N ARG A 411 -21.08 -24.27 3.17
CA ARG A 411 -21.30 -22.88 2.77
C ARG A 411 -20.06 -22.19 2.20
N PHE A 412 -18.87 -22.58 2.66
CA PHE A 412 -17.60 -22.07 2.13
C PHE A 412 -17.40 -22.39 0.63
N ARG A 413 -18.08 -23.41 0.12
CA ARG A 413 -18.03 -23.84 -1.29
C ARG A 413 -18.97 -23.05 -2.18
N HIS A 414 -19.89 -22.24 -1.65
CA HIS A 414 -20.84 -21.49 -2.48
C HIS A 414 -20.14 -20.37 -3.25
N GLN A 415 -20.47 -20.26 -4.54
CA GLN A 415 -20.11 -19.13 -5.39
C GLN A 415 -21.35 -18.70 -6.17
N THR A 416 -21.64 -17.40 -6.19
CA THR A 416 -22.76 -16.89 -7.00
C THR A 416 -22.39 -16.96 -8.48
N VAL A 417 -23.29 -17.48 -9.32
CA VAL A 417 -23.14 -17.40 -10.78
C VAL A 417 -23.12 -15.91 -11.15
N GLY A 418 -21.98 -15.43 -11.66
CA GLY A 418 -21.81 -14.02 -11.95
C GLY A 418 -22.81 -13.54 -13.01
N ARG A 419 -23.25 -12.28 -12.91
CA ARG A 419 -24.19 -11.69 -13.89
C ARG A 419 -23.52 -11.40 -15.25
N THR A 420 -22.25 -11.02 -15.21
CA THR A 420 -21.47 -10.55 -16.38
C THR A 420 -20.32 -11.48 -16.73
N ILE A 421 -19.79 -12.23 -15.74
CA ILE A 421 -18.64 -13.11 -15.90
C ILE A 421 -19.06 -14.51 -15.44
N ASP A 422 -18.86 -15.50 -16.31
CA ASP A 422 -19.12 -16.90 -15.97
C ASP A 422 -17.92 -17.52 -15.23
N TRP A 423 -17.97 -17.45 -13.90
CA TRP A 423 -16.96 -18.03 -13.02
C TRP A 423 -16.90 -19.57 -13.05
N ARG A 424 -17.85 -20.25 -13.72
CA ARG A 424 -17.84 -21.72 -13.84
C ARG A 424 -16.71 -22.22 -14.72
N ALA A 425 -16.22 -21.38 -15.63
CA ALA A 425 -15.10 -21.70 -16.51
C ALA A 425 -13.82 -22.01 -15.71
N GLU A 426 -13.65 -21.42 -14.52
CA GLU A 426 -12.47 -21.65 -13.67
C GLU A 426 -12.45 -23.02 -13.00
N LYS A 427 -13.57 -23.77 -13.03
CA LYS A 427 -13.74 -25.07 -12.34
C LYS A 427 -13.14 -25.01 -10.92
N GLU A 428 -13.59 -24.05 -10.12
CA GLU A 428 -12.97 -23.72 -8.84
C GLU A 428 -13.14 -24.85 -7.82
N TRP A 429 -12.08 -25.12 -7.05
CA TRP A 429 -12.08 -25.98 -5.86
C TRP A 429 -11.70 -25.15 -4.64
N ARG A 430 -12.27 -25.49 -3.48
CA ARG A 430 -11.94 -24.85 -2.21
C ARG A 430 -11.55 -25.86 -1.15
N LEU A 431 -10.56 -25.49 -0.35
CA LEU A 431 -10.19 -26.10 0.92
C LEU A 431 -10.52 -25.11 2.02
N ALA A 432 -11.21 -25.55 3.08
CA ALA A 432 -11.68 -24.69 4.16
C ALA A 432 -10.56 -24.17 5.08
N ASP A 433 -9.39 -24.81 5.04
CA ASP A 433 -8.25 -24.48 5.88
C ASP A 433 -7.03 -24.13 5.03
N SER A 434 -6.00 -23.60 5.69
CA SER A 434 -4.68 -23.45 5.07
C SER A 434 -4.11 -24.82 4.70
N LEU A 435 -3.29 -24.86 3.65
CA LEU A 435 -2.62 -26.09 3.21
C LEU A 435 -1.15 -26.07 3.63
N SER A 436 -0.75 -27.03 4.46
CA SER A 436 0.67 -27.33 4.65
C SER A 436 1.21 -28.12 3.44
N LEU A 437 2.17 -27.54 2.71
CA LEU A 437 2.83 -28.21 1.59
C LEU A 437 3.82 -29.28 2.07
N VAL A 438 4.35 -29.13 3.27
CA VAL A 438 5.32 -30.08 3.85
C VAL A 438 4.66 -31.38 4.34
N SER A 439 3.35 -31.36 4.61
CA SER A 439 2.60 -32.59 4.93
C SER A 439 2.24 -33.43 3.70
N LEU A 440 2.35 -32.84 2.50
CA LEU A 440 2.10 -33.53 1.24
C LEU A 440 3.33 -34.30 0.76
N LYS A 441 3.09 -35.41 0.06
CA LYS A 441 4.18 -36.16 -0.59
C LYS A 441 4.80 -35.26 -1.67
N PRO A 442 6.14 -35.17 -1.79
CA PRO A 442 6.80 -34.30 -2.77
C PRO A 442 6.35 -34.52 -4.23
N ARG A 443 5.95 -35.75 -4.58
CA ARG A 443 5.44 -36.11 -5.91
C ARG A 443 4.03 -35.60 -6.22
N ASP A 444 3.30 -35.17 -5.19
CA ASP A 444 1.92 -34.68 -5.29
C ASP A 444 1.88 -33.14 -5.38
N VAL A 445 3.04 -32.48 -5.35
CA VAL A 445 3.20 -31.02 -5.45
C VAL A 445 4.13 -30.68 -6.62
N ARG A 446 3.79 -29.59 -7.31
CA ARG A 446 4.59 -28.95 -8.36
C ARG A 446 4.67 -27.46 -8.09
N ILE A 447 5.83 -26.88 -8.34
CA ILE A 447 6.05 -25.44 -8.32
C ILE A 447 6.22 -24.98 -9.76
N PHE A 448 5.62 -23.85 -10.14
CA PHE A 448 5.84 -23.24 -11.45
C PHE A 448 6.14 -21.76 -11.30
N ALA A 449 6.99 -21.24 -12.17
CA ALA A 449 7.39 -19.83 -12.20
C ALA A 449 7.79 -19.40 -13.61
N LEU A 450 7.59 -18.12 -13.93
CA LEU A 450 8.15 -17.53 -15.13
C LEU A 450 9.68 -17.51 -15.05
N ASP A 451 10.30 -17.97 -16.12
CA ASP A 451 11.74 -18.06 -16.28
C ASP A 451 12.37 -16.67 -16.23
N SER A 452 13.13 -16.43 -15.17
CA SER A 452 13.84 -15.18 -14.89
C SER A 452 15.05 -15.47 -14.00
N GLY A 453 16.06 -14.60 -14.02
CA GLY A 453 17.23 -14.73 -13.15
C GLY A 453 16.84 -14.84 -11.66
N SER A 454 15.92 -13.98 -11.21
CA SER A 454 15.40 -14.00 -9.83
C SER A 454 14.65 -15.28 -9.48
N ALA A 455 13.83 -15.84 -10.38
CA ALA A 455 13.15 -17.11 -10.13
C ALA A 455 14.16 -18.27 -10.07
N ARG A 456 15.13 -18.31 -10.99
CA ARG A 456 16.18 -19.32 -11.02
C ARG A 456 17.04 -19.32 -9.77
N SER A 457 17.36 -18.15 -9.21
CA SER A 457 18.17 -18.06 -7.99
C SER A 457 17.37 -18.36 -6.72
N ARG A 458 16.08 -17.98 -6.66
CA ARG A 458 15.23 -18.14 -5.46
C ARG A 458 14.55 -19.49 -5.35
N LEU A 459 14.40 -20.23 -6.45
CA LEU A 459 13.67 -21.51 -6.51
C LEU A 459 14.61 -22.71 -6.71
N VAL A 460 15.78 -22.67 -6.09
CA VAL A 460 16.76 -23.77 -6.08
C VAL A 460 16.59 -24.67 -4.86
N ASN A 461 17.07 -25.92 -4.95
CA ASN A 461 17.17 -26.85 -3.83
C ASN A 461 15.86 -27.09 -3.06
N LEU A 462 14.73 -27.07 -3.77
CA LEU A 462 13.41 -27.34 -3.19
C LEU A 462 13.11 -28.84 -3.16
N PRO A 463 12.35 -29.34 -2.17
CA PRO A 463 11.91 -30.73 -2.14
C PRO A 463 10.89 -31.05 -3.26
N TRP A 464 10.26 -30.02 -3.81
CA TRP A 464 9.27 -30.13 -4.87
C TRP A 464 9.87 -29.87 -6.25
N LYS A 465 9.34 -30.53 -7.28
CA LYS A 465 9.80 -30.26 -8.67
C LYS A 465 9.32 -28.87 -9.11
N VAL A 466 10.28 -28.08 -9.60
CA VAL A 466 10.04 -26.74 -10.17
C VAL A 466 9.98 -26.84 -11.69
N THR A 467 9.00 -26.19 -12.31
CA THR A 467 8.86 -26.04 -13.76
C THR A 467 9.00 -24.57 -14.13
N MET A 468 10.03 -24.22 -14.89
CA MET A 468 10.19 -22.86 -15.40
C MET A 468 9.39 -22.67 -16.68
N LEU A 469 8.67 -21.55 -16.78
CA LEU A 469 7.80 -21.22 -17.90
C LEU A 469 8.43 -20.08 -18.71
N LYS A 470 8.50 -20.21 -20.04
CA LYS A 470 8.81 -19.08 -20.92
C LYS A 470 7.54 -18.55 -21.57
N HIS A 471 7.45 -17.22 -21.58
CA HIS A 471 6.50 -16.50 -22.41
C HIS A 471 7.07 -16.38 -23.83
N LEU A 472 6.38 -16.95 -24.81
CA LEU A 472 6.70 -16.77 -26.22
C LEU A 472 5.81 -15.67 -26.78
N SER A 473 6.30 -14.42 -26.73
CA SER A 473 5.58 -13.33 -27.39
C SER A 473 5.61 -13.56 -28.91
N LYS A 474 4.46 -13.86 -29.52
CA LYS A 474 4.29 -13.89 -30.98
C LYS A 474 4.34 -12.45 -31.53
N ARG A 475 5.49 -11.77 -31.48
CA ARG A 475 5.68 -10.50 -32.20
C ARG A 475 5.92 -10.71 -33.71
N THR A 476 5.92 -11.96 -34.19
CA THR A 476 6.37 -12.36 -35.53
C THR A 476 5.33 -12.97 -36.46
N LEU A 477 4.03 -12.97 -36.13
CA LEU A 477 2.99 -13.40 -37.08
C LEU A 477 2.26 -12.18 -37.65
N LYS A 478 2.59 -11.89 -38.92
CA LYS A 478 1.97 -10.89 -39.79
C LYS A 478 0.45 -10.85 -39.63
N LYS A 479 -0.05 -9.60 -39.50
CA LYS A 479 -1.40 -9.11 -39.87
C LYS A 479 -2.17 -10.12 -40.74
N THR A 480 -2.97 -10.96 -40.11
CA THR A 480 -4.22 -11.46 -40.68
C THR A 480 -5.30 -11.07 -39.68
N GLY A 481 -6.39 -10.51 -40.22
CA GLY A 481 -7.36 -9.75 -39.46
C GLY A 481 -8.02 -10.56 -38.36
N SER A 482 -8.35 -9.84 -37.29
CA SER A 482 -9.16 -10.26 -36.14
C SER A 482 -8.61 -11.40 -35.28
N ASP A 483 -7.46 -11.23 -34.64
CA ASP A 483 -6.99 -12.17 -33.63
C ASP A 483 -6.61 -11.45 -32.33
N GLY A 484 -7.27 -11.85 -31.24
CA GLY A 484 -6.84 -11.53 -29.89
C GLY A 484 -5.40 -12.00 -29.66
N LEU A 485 -4.64 -11.25 -28.88
CA LEU A 485 -3.29 -11.63 -28.45
C LEU A 485 -3.38 -12.97 -27.69
N SER A 486 -3.16 -14.08 -28.40
CA SER A 486 -3.00 -15.39 -27.78
C SER A 486 -1.59 -15.48 -27.23
N GLU A 487 -1.43 -15.34 -25.92
CA GLU A 487 -0.17 -15.59 -25.23
C GLU A 487 0.19 -17.07 -25.37
N ILE A 488 1.41 -17.39 -25.86
CA ILE A 488 1.89 -18.76 -25.92
C ILE A 488 2.89 -18.98 -24.79
N TRP A 489 2.59 -19.97 -23.96
CA TRP A 489 3.42 -20.37 -22.83
C TRP A 489 4.04 -21.75 -23.10
N LYS A 490 5.33 -21.93 -22.80
CA LYS A 490 6.01 -23.24 -22.87
C LYS A 490 6.90 -23.43 -21.66
N ALA A 491 6.98 -24.65 -21.14
CA ALA A 491 7.97 -24.98 -20.12
C ALA A 491 9.37 -25.15 -20.74
N VAL A 492 10.39 -24.70 -20.02
CA VAL A 492 11.80 -24.75 -20.45
C VAL A 492 12.67 -25.54 -19.49
#